data_AF-A0A3N5PG44-F1
#
_entry.id   AF-A0A3N5PG44-F1
#
_cell.length_a   1.000
_cell.length_b   1.000
_cell.length_c   1.000
_cell.angle_alpha   90.00
_cell.angle_beta   90.00
_cell.angle_gamma   90.00
#
_symmetry.space_group_name_H-M   'P 1'
#
loop_
_entity.id
_entity.type
_entity.pdbx_description
1 polymer ?
#
loop_
_entity_poly.entity_id
_entity_poly.type
_entity_poly.pdbx_seq_one_letter_code
_entity_poly.pdbx_strand_id
1 'polypeptide(L)' 'MAVADAYDAMTHDRPQRSAMSPLAAMDELRRCTPAGFDTACVEALAGLVNISDLEAAMGRRKSAVELQMVGA' A
#
# COMPACT_ATOMS: atom_id res chain seq x y z
N MET A 1 8.90 -7.26 11.20
CA MET A 1 8.12 -7.60 9.99
C MET A 1 7.75 -6.31 9.30
N ALA A 2 7.88 -6.23 7.99
CA ALA A 2 7.49 -5.04 7.24
C ALA A 2 5.96 -4.95 7.11
N VAL A 3 5.45 -3.77 6.73
CA VAL A 3 4.01 -3.55 6.47
C VAL A 3 3.48 -4.52 5.40
N ALA A 4 4.28 -4.78 4.35
CA ALA A 4 3.92 -5.72 3.29
C ALA A 4 3.77 -7.16 3.81
N ASP A 5 4.71 -7.64 4.62
CA ASP A 5 4.65 -9.00 5.20
C ASP A 5 3.42 -9.17 6.10
N ALA A 6 3.09 -8.12 6.87
CA ALA A 6 1.94 -8.12 7.76
C ALA A 6 0.63 -8.09 6.98
N TYR A 7 0.52 -7.24 5.94
CA TYR A 7 -0.65 -7.20 5.06
C TYR A 7 -0.88 -8.55 4.37
N ASP A 8 0.16 -9.12 3.76
CA ASP A 8 0.10 -10.41 3.09
C ASP A 8 -0.35 -11.53 4.04
N ALA A 9 0.20 -11.52 5.27
CA ALA A 9 -0.20 -12.47 6.31
C ALA A 9 -1.67 -12.32 6.74
N MET A 10 -2.23 -11.11 6.66
CA MET A 10 -3.63 -10.86 7.02
C MET A 10 -4.60 -11.24 5.91
N THR A 11 -4.25 -11.03 4.65
CA THR A 11 -5.15 -11.19 3.49
C THR A 11 -5.07 -12.55 2.80
N HIS A 12 -4.20 -13.44 3.25
CA HIS A 12 -4.14 -14.82 2.75
C HIS A 12 -4.62 -15.83 3.80
N ASP A 13 -5.32 -16.86 3.32
CA ASP A 13 -5.75 -17.97 4.17
C ASP A 13 -4.56 -18.71 4.76
N ARG A 14 -4.69 -19.09 6.03
CA ARG A 14 -3.77 -19.98 6.74
C ARG A 14 -4.57 -21.11 7.36
N PRO A 15 -3.97 -22.29 7.60
CA PRO A 15 -4.69 -23.46 8.14
C PRO A 15 -5.50 -23.19 9.43
N GLN A 16 -5.14 -22.16 10.19
CA GLN A 16 -5.76 -21.80 11.47
C GLN A 16 -6.58 -20.50 11.42
N ARG A 17 -6.58 -19.77 10.30
CA ARG A 17 -7.19 -18.44 10.20
C ARG A 17 -7.58 -18.12 8.77
N SER A 18 -8.82 -17.70 8.58
CA SER A 18 -9.30 -17.16 7.31
C SER A 18 -8.70 -15.79 7.00
N ALA A 19 -8.54 -15.50 5.72
CA ALA A 19 -8.12 -14.21 5.21
C ALA A 19 -9.05 -13.07 5.68
N MET A 20 -8.45 -11.95 6.07
CA MET A 20 -9.15 -10.68 6.23
C MET A 20 -9.41 -10.04 4.87
N SER A 21 -10.47 -9.23 4.80
CA SER A 21 -10.63 -8.33 3.67
C SER A 21 -9.49 -7.28 3.65
N PRO A 22 -9.14 -6.75 2.47
CA PRO A 22 -8.18 -5.64 2.34
C PRO A 22 -8.49 -4.47 3.29
N LEU A 23 -9.76 -4.10 3.42
CA LEU A 23 -10.20 -3.00 4.27
C LEU A 23 -9.95 -3.31 5.76
N ALA A 24 -10.30 -4.51 6.21
CA ALA A 24 -10.05 -4.93 7.59
C ALA A 24 -8.55 -5.03 7.91
N ALA A 25 -7.73 -5.48 6.96
CA ALA A 25 -6.28 -5.52 7.11
C ALA A 25 -5.68 -4.10 7.22
N MET A 26 -6.18 -3.13 6.43
CA MET A 26 -5.73 -1.74 6.51
C MET A 26 -6.12 -1.07 7.83
N ASP A 27 -7.33 -1.31 8.33
CA ASP A 27 -7.76 -0.80 9.64
C ASP A 27 -6.88 -1.36 10.77
N GLU A 28 -6.51 -2.64 10.70
CA GLU A 28 -5.64 -3.27 11.68
C GLU A 28 -4.19 -2.74 11.62
N LEU A 29 -3.65 -2.50 10.43
CA LEU A 29 -2.34 -1.87 10.24
C LEU A 29 -2.31 -0.45 10.81
N ARG A 30 -3.35 0.36 10.55
CA ARG A 30 -3.51 1.70 11.12
C ARG A 30 -3.61 1.66 12.64
N ARG A 31 -4.39 0.73 13.19
CA ARG A 31 -4.51 0.52 14.64
C ARG A 31 -3.16 0.17 15.29
N CYS A 32 -2.31 -0.60 14.60
CA CYS A 32 -0.98 -1.00 15.09
C CYS A 32 0.14 0.03 14.82
N THR A 33 -0.12 1.06 14.01
CA THR A 33 0.88 2.06 13.61
C THR A 33 1.53 2.81 14.78
N PRO A 34 0.80 3.23 15.84
CA PRO A 34 1.43 3.91 16.97
C PRO A 34 2.51 3.09 17.72
N ALA A 35 2.60 1.77 17.46
CA ALA A 35 3.43 0.85 18.22
C ALA A 35 4.38 -0.03 17.39
N GLY A 36 4.29 -0.09 16.06
CA GLY A 36 5.11 -1.06 15.32
C GLY A 36 5.23 -0.95 13.81
N PHE A 37 4.53 -0.03 13.15
CA PHE A 37 4.63 0.14 11.69
C PHE A 37 4.98 1.58 11.32
N ASP A 38 5.76 1.74 10.25
CA ASP A 38 6.03 3.05 9.67
C ASP A 38 4.75 3.60 9.02
N THR A 39 4.30 4.76 9.50
CA THR A 39 3.08 5.44 9.03
C THR A 39 3.11 5.73 7.53
N ALA A 40 4.27 6.12 6.98
CA ALA A 40 4.39 6.43 5.55
C ALA A 40 4.21 5.17 4.70
N CYS A 41 4.73 4.02 5.17
CA CYS A 41 4.51 2.74 4.49
C CYS A 41 3.03 2.29 4.55
N VAL A 42 2.36 2.48 5.69
CA VAL A 42 0.93 2.15 5.84
C VAL A 42 0.07 3.00 4.90
N GLU A 43 0.27 4.31 4.86
CA GLU A 43 -0.52 5.19 3.99
C GLU A 43 -0.18 5.00 2.50
N ALA A 44 1.07 4.68 2.16
CA ALA A 44 1.43 4.30 0.78
C ALA A 44 0.68 3.04 0.34
N LEU A 45 0.62 2.01 1.19
CA LEU A 45 -0.15 0.80 0.91
C LEU A 45 -1.66 1.07 0.82
N ALA A 46 -2.19 1.93 1.70
CA ALA A 46 -3.59 2.34 1.66
C ALA A 46 -3.97 2.93 0.28
N GLY A 47 -3.10 3.78 -0.26
CA GLY A 47 -3.26 4.36 -1.59
C GLY A 47 -3.22 3.33 -2.72
N LEU A 48 -2.43 2.25 -2.59
CA LEU A 48 -2.36 1.17 -3.58
C LEU A 48 -3.62 0.29 -3.56
N VAL A 49 -4.13 -0.04 -2.37
CA VAL A 49 -5.34 -0.86 -2.20
C VAL A 49 -6.57 -0.16 -2.78
N ASN A 50 -6.60 1.18 -2.75
CA ASN A 50 -7.56 1.96 -3.52
C ASN A 50 -6.99 2.28 -4.92
N ILE A 51 -6.96 1.28 -5.81
CA ILE A 51 -6.36 1.38 -7.16
C ILE A 51 -6.78 2.66 -7.91
N SER A 52 -8.04 3.08 -7.76
CA SER A 52 -8.58 4.36 -8.28
C SER A 52 -7.80 5.60 -7.81
N ASP A 53 -7.47 5.66 -6.51
CA ASP A 53 -6.68 6.75 -5.92
C ASP A 53 -5.22 6.67 -6.36
N LEU A 54 -4.69 5.46 -6.53
CA LEU A 54 -3.34 5.25 -7.04
C LEU A 54 -3.20 5.76 -8.48
N GLU A 55 -4.13 5.42 -9.37
CA GLU A 55 -4.12 5.90 -10.76
C GLU A 55 -4.16 7.43 -10.81
N ALA A 56 -4.96 8.06 -9.94
CA ALA A 56 -5.00 9.51 -9.79
C ALA A 56 -3.69 10.10 -9.23
N ALA A 57 -2.99 9.40 -8.33
CA ALA A 57 -1.70 9.81 -7.78
C ALA A 57 -0.52 9.56 -8.74
N MET A 58 -0.59 8.53 -9.58
CA MET A 58 0.37 8.20 -10.64
C MET A 58 0.21 9.11 -11.87
N GLY A 59 -1.01 9.50 -12.21
CA GLY A 59 -1.29 10.46 -13.28
C GLY A 59 -0.61 11.82 -13.06
N ARG A 60 -0.37 12.21 -11.79
CA ARG A 60 0.41 13.40 -11.42
C ARG A 60 1.93 13.20 -11.46
N ARG A 61 2.42 11.96 -11.70
CA ARG A 61 3.85 11.60 -11.78
C ARG A 61 4.36 11.38 -13.21
N LYS A 62 3.53 11.57 -14.25
CA LYS A 62 3.95 11.42 -15.66
C LYS A 62 4.72 12.61 -16.27
N SER A 63 5.35 13.50 -15.48
CA SER A 63 6.00 14.72 -16.02
C SER A 63 7.46 14.96 -15.59
N ALA A 64 8.20 13.97 -15.09
CA ALA A 64 9.62 14.17 -14.75
C ALA A 64 10.60 13.22 -15.45
N VAL A 65 10.16 12.06 -15.96
CA VAL A 65 11.07 11.07 -16.57
C VAL A 65 11.12 11.17 -18.10
N GLU A 66 10.14 11.82 -18.74
CA GLU A 66 10.08 11.89 -20.21
C GLU A 66 10.78 13.13 -20.81
N LEU A 67 11.25 14.09 -20.00
CA LEU A 67 11.88 15.32 -20.50
C LEU A 67 13.41 15.23 -20.71
N GLN A 68 14.03 14.05 -20.57
CA GLN A 68 15.48 13.87 -20.84
C GLN A 68 15.81 13.12 -22.14
N MET A 69 14.83 12.79 -22.99
CA MET A 69 15.09 12.03 -24.23
C MET A 69 14.46 12.62 -25.50
N VAL A 70 14.23 13.94 -25.56
CA VAL A 70 14.01 14.65 -26.83
C VAL A 70 14.86 15.92 -26.83
N GLY A 71 16.16 15.72 -27.02
CA GLY A 71 17.12 16.73 -27.41
C GLY A 71 17.94 16.15 -28.56
N ALA A 72 17.38 16.21 -29.76
CA ALA A 72 18.11 16.10 -31.02
C ALA A 72 18.65 17.48 -31.39
#